data_AF-A0A2E0UMD4-F1
#
_entry.id   AF-A0A2E0UMD4-F1
#
_cell.length_a   1.000
_cell.length_b   1.000
_cell.length_c   1.000
_cell.angle_alpha   90.00
_cell.angle_beta   90.00
_cell.angle_gamma   90.00
#
_symmetry.space_group_name_H-M   'P 1'
#
loop_
_entity.id
_entity.type
_entity.pdbx_description
1 polymer ?
#
loop_
_entity_poly.entity_id
_entity_poly.type
_entity_poly.pdbx_seq_one_letter_code
_entity_poly.pdbx_strand_id
1 'polypeptide(L)' 'AMGMRHWSAVGVTEQSDALVVVVSEETGIISVALDGVLHRKLNPQELRSVLKDELKPKSTLEPFLNFGQDSK' A
#
# COMPACT_ATOMS: atom_id res chain seq x y z
N ALA A 1 3.69 -6.30 21.45
CA ALA A 1 4.60 -5.13 21.57
C ALA A 1 4.93 -4.58 20.18
N MET A 2 5.52 -3.38 20.08
CA MET A 2 6.01 -2.81 18.82
C MET A 2 7.52 -3.08 18.71
N GLY A 3 7.93 -3.91 17.75
CA GLY A 3 9.34 -4.26 17.52
C GLY A 3 9.98 -3.46 16.39
N MET A 4 11.29 -3.63 16.20
CA MET A 4 12.07 -2.90 15.19
C MET A 4 11.54 -3.06 13.76
N ARG A 5 10.88 -4.18 13.41
CA ARG A 5 10.24 -4.37 12.10
C ARG A 5 9.14 -3.35 11.81
N HIS A 6 8.38 -2.96 12.84
CA HIS A 6 7.32 -1.97 12.69
C HIS A 6 7.92 -0.57 12.52
N TRP A 7 8.94 -0.23 13.32
CA TRP A 7 9.65 1.05 13.21
C TRP A 7 10.38 1.19 11.88
N SER A 8 11.02 0.13 11.41
CA SER A 8 11.66 0.11 10.09
C SER A 8 10.65 0.25 8.97
N ALA A 9 9.46 -0.34 9.09
CA ALA A 9 8.40 -0.18 8.09
C ALA A 9 7.97 1.28 8.00
N VAL A 10 7.70 1.94 9.15
CA VAL A 10 7.37 3.36 9.19
C VAL A 10 8.45 4.21 8.52
N GLY A 11 9.70 4.08 8.95
CA GLY A 11 10.80 4.90 8.43
C GLY A 11 11.03 4.74 6.92
N VAL A 12 10.88 3.52 6.37
CA VAL A 12 10.98 3.30 4.92
C VAL A 12 9.84 4.04 4.19
N THR A 13 8.62 3.96 4.70
CA THR A 13 7.46 4.60 4.08
C THR A 13 7.39 6.11 4.29
N GLU A 14 8.15 6.68 5.21
CA GLU A 14 8.27 8.15 5.35
C GLU A 14 9.12 8.76 4.22
N GLN A 15 10.05 8.00 3.66
CA GLN A 15 11.00 8.48 2.64
C GLN A 15 10.74 7.88 1.25
N SER A 16 9.68 7.11 1.09
CA SER A 16 9.32 6.47 -0.18
C SER A 16 7.82 6.30 -0.32
N ASP A 17 7.36 6.06 -1.55
CA ASP A 17 5.99 5.67 -1.87
C ASP A 17 5.73 4.17 -1.64
N ALA A 18 6.60 3.51 -0.88
CA ALA A 18 6.47 2.08 -0.61
C ALA A 18 5.29 1.78 0.32
N LEU A 19 4.61 0.67 0.03
CA LEU A 19 3.69 0.01 0.95
C LEU A 19 4.42 -1.16 1.61
N VAL A 20 4.47 -1.18 2.95
CA VAL A 20 5.19 -2.22 3.70
C VAL A 20 4.22 -3.02 4.56
N VAL A 21 4.21 -4.35 4.38
CA VAL A 21 3.43 -5.27 5.21
C VAL A 21 4.32 -5.89 6.28
N VAL A 22 3.87 -5.87 7.54
CA VAL A 22 4.57 -6.43 8.70
C VAL A 22 3.69 -7.48 9.36
N VAL A 23 4.24 -8.68 9.55
CA VAL A 23 3.58 -9.76 10.30
C VAL A 23 4.32 -9.96 11.63
N SER A 24 3.58 -9.93 12.73
CA SER A 24 4.12 -10.24 14.05
C SER A 24 4.41 -11.74 14.16
N GLU A 25 5.66 -12.09 14.46
CA GLU A 25 6.09 -13.47 14.66
C GLU A 25 5.39 -14.15 15.85
N GLU A 26 5.18 -13.41 16.93
CA GLU A 26 4.58 -13.93 18.16
C GLU A 26 3.06 -14.08 18.08
N THR A 27 2.38 -13.18 17.37
CA THR A 27 0.91 -13.07 17.43
C THR A 27 0.22 -13.30 16.09
N GLY A 28 0.97 -13.36 14.99
CA GLY A 28 0.43 -13.42 13.64
C GLY A 28 -0.29 -12.14 13.19
N ILE A 29 -0.32 -11.09 14.04
CA ILE A 29 -1.00 -9.83 13.73
C ILE A 29 -0.35 -9.17 12.51
N ILE A 30 -1.18 -8.80 11.55
CA ILE A 30 -0.79 -8.08 10.35
C ILE A 30 -0.89 -6.58 10.61
N SER A 31 0.14 -5.85 10.19
CA SER A 31 0.18 -4.39 10.14
C SER A 31 0.66 -3.94 8.76
N VAL A 32 0.25 -2.76 8.34
CA VAL A 32 0.68 -2.13 7.09
C VAL A 32 1.19 -0.73 7.41
N ALA A 33 2.36 -0.38 6.88
CA ALA A 33 2.87 0.98 6.89
C ALA A 33 2.72 1.58 5.49
N LEU A 34 2.24 2.82 5.43
CA LEU A 34 2.08 3.62 4.21
C LEU A 34 2.21 5.10 4.59
N ASP A 35 3.00 5.87 3.84
CA ASP A 35 3.17 7.32 4.06
C ASP A 35 3.53 7.68 5.52
N GLY A 36 4.40 6.88 6.14
CA GLY A 36 4.81 7.03 7.54
C GLY A 36 3.74 6.66 8.58
N VAL A 37 2.56 6.21 8.16
CA VAL A 37 1.47 5.80 9.05
C VAL A 37 1.42 4.29 9.18
N LEU A 38 1.42 3.80 10.42
CA LEU A 38 1.30 2.38 10.72
C LEU A 38 -0.14 2.00 11.08
N HIS A 39 -0.81 1.31 10.17
CA HIS A 39 -2.10 0.66 10.39
C HIS A 39 -1.87 -0.72 11.00
N ARG A 40 -2.49 -1.02 12.14
CA ARG A 40 -2.24 -2.25 12.92
C ARG A 40 -3.50 -3.09 13.03
N LYS A 41 -3.30 -4.40 13.27
CA LYS A 41 -4.38 -5.36 13.48
C LYS A 41 -5.34 -5.46 12.30
N LEU A 42 -4.79 -5.43 11.08
CA LEU A 42 -5.59 -5.65 9.89
C LEU A 42 -6.03 -7.10 9.85
N ASN A 43 -7.29 -7.31 9.49
CA ASN A 43 -7.76 -8.61 9.07
C ASN A 43 -7.34 -8.89 7.60
N PRO A 44 -7.37 -10.16 7.16
CA PRO A 44 -6.96 -10.51 5.79
C PRO A 44 -7.79 -9.86 4.67
N GLN A 45 -9.02 -9.45 4.95
CA GLN A 45 -9.92 -8.78 4.01
C GLN A 45 -9.54 -7.31 3.85
N GLU A 46 -9.25 -6.62 4.96
CA GLU A 46 -8.74 -5.25 5.02
C GLU A 46 -7.39 -5.15 4.30
N LEU A 47 -6.46 -6.07 4.60
CA LEU A 47 -5.17 -6.11 3.88
C LEU A 47 -5.38 -6.22 2.37
N ARG A 48 -6.29 -7.11 1.93
CA ARG A 48 -6.61 -7.27 0.52
C ARG A 48 -7.20 -6.00 -0.10
N SER A 49 -8.05 -5.28 0.62
CA SER A 49 -8.59 -4.01 0.13
C SER A 49 -7.47 -2.99 -0.04
N VAL A 50 -6.65 -2.79 1.00
CA VAL A 50 -5.52 -1.85 0.98
C VAL A 50 -4.57 -2.17 -0.17
N LEU A 51 -4.17 -3.43 -0.34
CA LEU A 51 -3.29 -3.84 -1.44
C LEU A 51 -3.93 -3.60 -2.81
N LYS A 52 -5.22 -3.89 -2.95
CA LYS A 52 -5.93 -3.66 -4.22
C LYS A 52 -6.02 -2.20 -4.56
N ASP A 53 -6.19 -1.32 -3.57
CA ASP A 53 -6.36 0.10 -3.79
C ASP A 53 -5.03 0.79 -4.09
N GLU A 54 -3.98 0.44 -3.34
CA GLU A 54 -2.66 1.08 -3.47
C GLU A 54 -1.80 0.53 -4.62
N LEU A 55 -1.94 -0.76 -4.99
CA LEU A 55 -1.15 -1.35 -6.08
C LEU A 55 -1.84 -1.29 -7.46
N LYS A 56 -2.90 -0.47 -7.64
CA LYS A 56 -3.49 -0.31 -8.98
C LYS A 56 -2.45 0.30 -9.92
N PRO A 57 -2.15 -0.32 -11.07
CA PRO A 57 -1.31 0.34 -12.07
C PRO A 57 -2.02 1.61 -12.49
N LYS A 58 -1.34 2.76 -12.43
CA LYS A 58 -1.82 3.99 -13.09
C LYS A 58 -1.96 3.65 -14.57
N SER A 59 -3.19 3.43 -15.04
CA SER A 59 -3.51 3.07 -16.41
C SER A 59 -2.90 4.14 -17.33
N THR A 60 -1.76 3.82 -17.91
CA THR A 60 -0.97 4.78 -18.70
C THR A 60 -1.61 5.06 -20.06
N LEU A 61 -2.69 4.33 -20.40
CA LEU A 61 -3.31 4.34 -21.72
C LEU A 61 -4.54 5.26 -21.82
N GLU A 62 -5.10 5.75 -20.71
CA GLU A 62 -6.30 6.60 -20.75
C GLU A 62 -6.10 7.94 -21.47
N PRO A 63 -4.94 8.62 -21.37
CA PRO A 63 -4.73 9.87 -22.11
C PRO A 63 -4.60 9.66 -23.62
N PHE A 64 -4.06 8.52 -24.06
CA PHE A 64 -3.73 8.28 -25.48
C PHE A 64 -4.88 7.66 -26.29
N LEU A 65 -5.85 7.01 -25.64
CA LEU A 65 -7.03 6.44 -26.31
C LEU A 65 -8.05 7.51 -26.74
N ASN A 66 -7.98 8.72 -26.18
CA ASN A 66 -8.90 9.82 -26.49
C ASN A 66 -8.42 10.75 -27.62
N PHE A 67 -7.18 10.61 -28.12
CA PHE A 67 -6.61 11.49 -29.15
C PHE A 67 -7.12 11.24 -30.59
N GLY A 68 -8.19 10.47 -30.78
CA GLY A 68 -8.71 10.13 -32.11
C GLY A 68 -10.23 10.13 -32.26
N GLN A 69 -10.98 10.59 -31.25
CA GLN A 69 -12.46 10.62 -31.29
C GLN A 69 -13.05 12.00 -31.61
N ASP A 70 -12.23 13.05 -31.67
CA ASP A 70 -12.67 14.43 -31.94
C ASP A 70 -12.73 14.77 -33.44
N SER A 71 -12.87 13.78 -34.31
CA SER A 71 -13.09 13.99 -35.75
C SER A 71 -14.24 13.13 -36.25
N LYS A 72 -15.44 13.47 -35.78
CA LYS A 72 -16.68 13.32 -36.54
C LYS A 72 -17.55 14.55 -36.35
#